data_AF-A0A497P0Y0-F1
#
_entry.id   AF-A0A497P0Y0-F1
#
_cell.length_a   1.000
_cell.length_b   1.000
_cell.length_c   1.000
_cell.angle_alpha   90.00
_cell.angle_beta   90.00
_cell.angle_gamma   90.00
#
_symmetry.space_group_name_H-M   'P 1'
#
loop_
_entity.id
_entity.type
_entity.pdbx_description
1 polymer ?
#
loop_
_entity_poly.entity_id
_entity_poly.type
_entity_poly.pdbx_seq_one_letter_code
_entity_poly.pdbx_strand_id
1 'polypeptide(L)'
;MVASIDIIRKLSAKESLIRAFNNRQTLVFRKVYMDNGSEQILTTTYTPEESEGKDFEAETMDYLGSGYGGSVFRLKDNEGRLIDKVLKVVRTFPNKEDGKPFKYSELLVNTPMPERKKFFPGSLKSMTMNRIQADFFRKLLKSTDPIPKGLPKVFKYSEGKLPPTLRREMIAAKSETAKKFPEETYVSLWIMEYIPCVWKNEFCGKAPSNRKWTVSNLKNKEYNEENKAYEEVATYVLEDMNYVMKDVVNPRNFGIRDNGEIVYFDPFLIPYPSQDLNTNEKLMASLLYGFKGEEKFKKAIDNGNYFRYRSF
;
A
#
# COMPACT_ATOMS: atom_id res chain seq x y z
N MET A 1 37.41 -12.68 37.68
CA MET A 1 36.77 -11.38 37.40
C MET A 1 35.84 -11.60 36.22
N VAL A 2 34.58 -12.06 36.38
CA VAL A 2 33.39 -11.44 37.03
C VAL A 2 33.05 -10.12 36.31
N ALA A 3 31.90 -9.91 35.65
CA ALA A 3 30.54 -10.46 35.76
C ALA A 3 29.83 -10.42 34.36
N SER A 4 28.72 -11.07 34.02
CA SER A 4 27.76 -11.98 34.66
C SER A 4 27.10 -12.78 33.53
N ILE A 5 27.00 -14.09 33.70
CA ILE A 5 26.31 -15.06 32.83
C ILE A 5 24.86 -15.30 33.35
N ASP A 6 24.30 -14.38 34.15
CA ASP A 6 23.06 -14.61 34.89
C ASP A 6 21.76 -14.21 34.19
N ILE A 7 21.72 -14.18 32.85
CA ILE A 7 20.44 -14.06 32.11
C ILE A 7 20.18 -15.29 31.22
N ILE A 8 20.73 -16.45 31.56
CA ILE A 8 20.39 -17.74 30.90
C ILE A 8 19.78 -18.75 31.89
N ARG A 9 19.44 -18.32 33.12
CA ARG A 9 18.70 -19.14 34.08
C ARG A 9 17.37 -18.52 34.47
N LYS A 10 16.42 -18.62 33.54
CA LYS A 10 14.97 -18.86 33.75
C LYS A 10 14.23 -18.69 32.42
N LEU A 11 14.57 -19.51 31.42
CA LEU A 11 13.61 -19.78 30.34
C LEU A 11 12.92 -21.08 30.70
N SER A 12 11.67 -20.94 31.15
CA SER A 12 10.77 -22.05 31.41
C SER A 12 10.57 -22.85 30.12
N ALA A 13 11.21 -23.99 30.00
CA ALA A 13 10.87 -25.22 29.24
C ALA A 13 10.02 -25.16 27.94
N LYS A 14 9.89 -24.04 27.21
CA LYS A 14 8.98 -23.92 26.06
C LYS A 14 9.43 -22.94 24.96
N GLU A 15 10.71 -22.58 24.87
CA GLU A 15 11.16 -21.64 23.84
C GLU A 15 12.02 -22.31 22.77
N SER A 16 11.55 -22.22 21.52
CA SER A 16 12.32 -22.57 20.32
C SER A 16 13.33 -21.48 20.03
N LEU A 17 14.63 -21.79 20.01
CA LEU A 17 15.66 -20.83 19.62
C LEU A 17 15.91 -20.93 18.11
N ILE A 18 15.64 -19.85 17.37
CA ILE A 18 15.97 -19.75 15.93
C ILE A 18 17.35 -19.11 15.81
N ARG A 19 18.31 -19.82 15.22
CA ARG A 19 19.60 -19.25 14.83
C ARG A 19 19.68 -19.19 13.31
N ALA A 20 19.81 -17.97 12.77
CA ALA A 20 20.02 -17.74 11.34
C ALA A 20 21.51 -17.58 11.06
N PHE A 21 22.02 -18.36 10.11
CA PHE A 21 23.38 -18.22 9.58
C PHE A 21 23.28 -17.79 8.11
N ASN A 22 24.04 -16.77 7.74
CA ASN A 22 24.13 -16.27 6.37
C ASN A 22 25.48 -16.69 5.77
N ASN A 23 25.46 -17.56 4.76
CA ASN A 23 26.67 -17.94 4.01
C ASN A 23 26.70 -17.37 2.58
N ARG A 24 26.19 -16.15 2.40
CA ARG A 24 26.21 -15.33 1.18
C ARG A 24 25.36 -15.81 -0.01
N GLN A 25 24.80 -17.03 -0.01
CA GLN A 25 23.83 -17.46 -1.05
C GLN A 25 22.65 -18.27 -0.51
N THR A 26 22.66 -18.64 0.77
CA THR A 26 21.63 -19.51 1.36
C THR A 26 21.32 -19.07 2.79
N LEU A 27 20.03 -18.95 3.11
CA LEU A 27 19.56 -18.79 4.48
C LEU A 27 19.27 -20.18 5.05
N VAL A 28 20.03 -20.56 6.07
CA VAL A 28 19.83 -21.82 6.78
C VAL A 28 19.18 -21.50 8.13
N PHE A 29 17.95 -21.97 8.30
CA PHE A 29 17.25 -21.88 9.58
C PHE A 29 17.41 -23.20 10.32
N ARG A 30 18.04 -23.13 11.51
CA ARG A 30 18.07 -24.26 12.45
C ARG A 30 17.02 -24.02 13.52
N LYS A 31 16.06 -24.94 13.60
CA LYS A 31 15.12 -25.02 14.72
C LYS A 31 15.53 -26.19 15.59
N VAL A 32 15.93 -25.87 16.82
CA VAL A 32 16.33 -26.85 17.83
C VAL A 32 15.13 -27.16 18.69
N TYR A 33 14.74 -28.42 18.74
CA TYR A 33 13.72 -28.92 19.67
C TYR A 33 14.39 -29.74 20.76
N MET A 34 13.91 -29.56 21.99
CA MET A 34 14.22 -30.44 23.10
C MET A 34 12.99 -31.31 23.31
N ASP A 35 12.98 -32.53 22.75
CA ASP A 35 11.93 -33.51 23.01
C ASP A 35 12.54 -34.69 23.78
N ASN A 36 11.99 -34.95 24.97
CA ASN A 36 12.43 -35.99 25.90
C ASN A 36 13.96 -36.04 26.16
N GLY A 37 14.61 -34.88 26.22
CA GLY A 37 16.04 -34.78 26.50
C GLY A 37 16.96 -35.10 25.32
N SER A 38 16.41 -35.31 24.12
CA SER A 38 17.16 -35.47 22.88
C SER A 38 17.02 -34.24 21.98
N GLU A 39 18.15 -33.76 21.44
CA GLU A 39 18.19 -32.63 20.54
C GLU A 39 17.79 -33.09 19.13
N GLN A 40 16.73 -32.52 18.58
CA GLN A 40 16.39 -32.70 17.16
C GLN A 40 16.61 -31.40 16.38
N ILE A 41 17.38 -31.50 15.30
CA ILE A 41 17.77 -30.37 14.45
C ILE A 41 17.04 -30.47 13.13
N LEU A 42 16.04 -29.61 12.91
CA LEU A 42 15.43 -29.43 11.59
C LEU A 42 16.21 -28.35 10.84
N THR A 43 16.78 -28.70 9.69
CA THR A 43 17.53 -27.77 8.83
C THR A 43 16.72 -27.52 7.56
N THR A 44 16.26 -26.28 7.37
CA THR A 44 15.62 -25.87 6.12
C THR A 44 16.55 -24.92 5.37
N THR A 45 16.78 -25.23 4.10
CA THR A 45 17.70 -24.53 3.20
C THR A 45 16.88 -23.72 2.19
N TYR A 46 17.07 -22.41 2.14
CA TYR A 46 16.41 -21.54 1.16
C TYR A 46 17.41 -20.98 0.15
N THR A 47 17.20 -21.28 -1.14
CA THR A 47 17.91 -20.69 -2.28
C THR A 47 16.95 -19.72 -3.00
N PRO A 48 17.29 -18.44 -3.20
CA PRO A 48 16.42 -17.53 -3.95
C PRO A 48 16.56 -17.79 -5.45
N GLU A 49 15.50 -18.28 -6.10
CA GLU A 49 15.37 -18.24 -7.56
C GLU A 49 14.63 -16.96 -7.99
N GLU A 50 15.15 -16.34 -9.04
CA GLU A 50 14.48 -15.31 -9.83
C GLU A 50 13.31 -15.93 -10.59
N SER A 51 12.06 -15.63 -10.20
CA SER A 51 10.91 -15.57 -11.11
C SER A 51 9.63 -15.22 -10.37
N GLU A 52 8.74 -14.60 -11.14
CA GLU A 52 7.34 -14.31 -10.86
C GLU A 52 6.62 -15.54 -10.27
N GLY A 53 5.97 -15.38 -9.12
CA GLY A 53 5.13 -16.40 -8.51
C GLY A 53 5.73 -17.06 -7.27
N LYS A 54 5.63 -16.38 -6.11
CA LYS A 54 5.56 -17.08 -4.81
C LYS A 54 4.31 -16.67 -4.06
N ASP A 55 3.58 -17.70 -3.68
CA ASP A 55 2.25 -17.70 -3.10
C ASP A 55 2.05 -16.67 -1.99
N PHE A 56 0.84 -16.16 -1.96
CA PHE A 56 0.36 -15.22 -0.96
C PHE A 56 -0.08 -16.03 0.27
N GLU A 57 0.80 -16.21 1.26
CA GLU A 57 0.43 -16.85 2.53
C GLU A 57 -0.20 -15.85 3.48
N ALA A 58 -1.52 -15.72 3.42
CA ALA A 58 -2.34 -15.34 4.55
C ALA A 58 -3.53 -16.30 4.57
N GLU A 59 -3.61 -17.20 5.56
CA GLU A 59 -4.66 -18.24 5.57
C GLU A 59 -6.05 -17.65 5.85
N THR A 60 -6.13 -16.56 6.62
CA THR A 60 -7.40 -15.86 6.90
C THR A 60 -7.19 -14.35 7.07
N MET A 61 -8.28 -13.58 6.93
CA MET A 61 -8.24 -12.12 6.99
C MET A 61 -9.56 -11.53 7.49
N ASP A 62 -9.50 -10.35 8.11
CA ASP A 62 -10.66 -9.57 8.53
C ASP A 62 -10.86 -8.37 7.61
N TYR A 63 -12.08 -8.14 7.14
CA TYR A 63 -12.39 -7.00 6.27
C TYR A 63 -12.35 -5.68 7.06
N LEU A 64 -11.53 -4.72 6.60
CA LEU A 64 -11.42 -3.40 7.23
C LEU A 64 -12.27 -2.33 6.53
N GLY A 65 -12.42 -2.43 5.21
CA GLY A 65 -13.17 -1.42 4.46
C GLY A 65 -12.91 -1.47 2.96
N SER A 66 -13.69 -0.67 2.23
CA SER A 66 -13.51 -0.54 0.79
C SER A 66 -14.03 0.80 0.27
N GLY A 67 -13.47 1.24 -0.85
CA GLY A 67 -13.87 2.47 -1.55
C GLY A 67 -13.57 2.38 -3.05
N TYR A 68 -13.51 3.52 -3.73
CA TYR A 68 -13.10 3.57 -5.14
C TYR A 68 -11.69 2.98 -5.36
N GLY A 69 -10.82 3.16 -4.35
CA GLY A 69 -9.44 2.67 -4.33
C GLY A 69 -9.26 1.17 -4.10
N GLY A 70 -10.30 0.36 -4.00
CA GLY A 70 -10.19 -1.09 -3.73
C GLY A 70 -10.73 -1.52 -2.36
N SER A 71 -10.28 -2.66 -1.85
CA SER A 71 -10.66 -3.23 -0.55
C SER A 71 -9.44 -3.52 0.30
N VAL A 72 -9.58 -3.38 1.62
CA VAL A 72 -8.51 -3.57 2.61
C VAL A 72 -8.92 -4.67 3.60
N PHE A 73 -7.98 -5.55 3.91
CA PHE A 73 -8.16 -6.64 4.86
C PHE A 73 -7.00 -6.65 5.87
N ARG A 74 -7.28 -6.87 7.14
CA ARG A 74 -6.28 -7.10 8.19
C ARG A 74 -5.90 -8.57 8.17
N LEU A 75 -4.60 -8.85 8.14
CA LEU A 75 -4.09 -10.21 8.05
C LEU A 75 -4.07 -10.88 9.44
N LYS A 76 -4.16 -12.21 9.44
CA LYS A 76 -4.01 -13.06 10.63
C LYS A 76 -2.80 -13.98 10.49
N ASP A 77 -2.22 -14.38 11.62
CA ASP A 77 -1.24 -15.46 11.70
C ASP A 77 -1.91 -16.85 11.67
N ASN A 78 -1.10 -17.91 11.74
CA ASN A 78 -1.55 -19.30 11.71
C ASN A 78 -2.39 -19.70 12.93
N GLU A 79 -2.34 -18.90 14.00
CA GLU A 79 -3.18 -19.06 15.19
C GLU A 79 -4.47 -18.22 15.13
N GLY A 80 -4.72 -17.54 14.00
CA GLY A 80 -5.89 -16.69 13.79
C GLY A 80 -5.81 -15.33 14.48
N ARG A 81 -4.64 -14.93 15.00
CA ARG A 81 -4.45 -13.64 15.68
C ARG A 81 -4.13 -12.57 14.65
N LEU A 82 -4.66 -11.37 14.88
CA LEU A 82 -4.41 -10.22 14.01
C LEU A 82 -2.94 -9.82 14.07
N ILE A 83 -2.33 -9.61 12.90
CA ILE A 83 -0.97 -9.09 12.77
C ILE A 83 -1.00 -7.64 12.29
N ASP A 84 0.12 -6.93 12.46
CA ASP A 84 0.27 -5.52 12.09
C ASP A 84 0.54 -5.32 10.60
N LYS A 85 -0.24 -6.03 9.78
CA LYS A 85 -0.19 -5.98 8.32
C LYS A 85 -1.59 -5.96 7.74
N VAL A 86 -1.73 -5.23 6.65
CA VAL A 86 -2.94 -5.22 5.82
C VAL A 86 -2.63 -5.63 4.40
N LEU A 87 -3.60 -6.31 3.79
CA LEU A 87 -3.67 -6.53 2.36
C LEU A 87 -4.60 -5.48 1.75
N LYS A 88 -4.08 -4.71 0.79
CA LYS A 88 -4.90 -3.90 -0.12
C LYS A 88 -5.03 -4.65 -1.43
N VAL A 89 -6.27 -4.81 -1.92
CA VAL A 89 -6.57 -5.39 -3.24
C VAL A 89 -7.33 -4.35 -4.05
N VAL A 90 -6.82 -4.04 -5.25
CA VAL A 90 -7.41 -3.05 -6.14
C VAL A 90 -7.65 -3.65 -7.51
N ARG A 91 -8.80 -3.31 -8.11
CA ARG A 91 -9.04 -3.62 -9.52
C ARG A 91 -8.30 -2.61 -10.37
N THR A 92 -7.54 -3.11 -11.33
CA THR A 92 -6.75 -2.26 -12.19
C THR A 92 -6.55 -2.91 -13.56
N PHE A 93 -6.01 -2.13 -14.48
CA PHE A 93 -5.61 -2.63 -15.78
C PHE A 93 -4.32 -3.45 -15.66
N PRO A 94 -4.13 -4.45 -16.53
CA PRO A 94 -2.87 -5.17 -16.61
C PRO A 94 -1.73 -4.22 -16.97
N ASN A 95 -0.56 -4.44 -16.38
CA ASN A 95 0.65 -3.73 -16.79
C ASN A 95 1.15 -4.28 -18.14
N LYS A 96 0.95 -5.58 -18.38
CA LYS A 96 1.24 -6.27 -19.64
C LYS A 96 0.08 -7.18 -20.04
N GLU A 97 -0.17 -7.27 -21.34
CA GLU A 97 -1.10 -8.22 -21.95
C GLU A 97 -0.31 -9.00 -23.03
N ASP A 98 -0.34 -10.33 -22.95
CA ASP A 98 0.44 -11.23 -23.82
C ASP A 98 1.94 -10.87 -23.90
N GLY A 99 2.52 -10.51 -22.75
CA GLY A 99 3.94 -10.13 -22.62
C GLY A 99 4.28 -8.72 -23.13
N LYS A 100 3.34 -8.01 -23.75
CA LYS A 100 3.52 -6.64 -24.27
C LYS A 100 2.94 -5.61 -23.31
N PRO A 101 3.49 -4.38 -23.25
CA PRO A 101 2.89 -3.30 -22.46
C PRO A 101 1.41 -3.10 -22.84
N PHE A 102 0.54 -3.05 -21.83
CA PHE A 102 -0.88 -2.83 -22.06
C PHE A 102 -1.11 -1.45 -22.69
N LYS A 103 -1.94 -1.39 -23.73
CA LYS A 103 -2.17 -0.15 -24.48
C LYS A 103 -3.33 0.66 -23.92
N TYR A 104 -3.05 1.34 -22.80
CA TYR A 104 -4.01 2.23 -22.14
C TYR A 104 -4.62 3.27 -23.08
N SER A 105 -3.82 3.85 -23.98
CA SER A 105 -4.27 4.84 -24.95
C SER A 105 -5.41 4.34 -25.85
N GLU A 106 -5.28 3.11 -26.38
CA GLU A 106 -6.34 2.49 -27.18
C GLU A 106 -7.61 2.30 -26.35
N LEU A 107 -7.45 1.91 -25.09
CA LEU A 107 -8.58 1.75 -24.16
C LEU A 107 -9.28 3.08 -23.81
N LEU A 108 -8.49 4.14 -23.59
CA LEU A 108 -9.00 5.43 -23.13
C LEU A 108 -9.66 6.23 -24.27
N VAL A 109 -9.16 6.09 -25.50
CA VAL A 109 -9.60 6.89 -26.65
C VAL A 109 -10.62 6.14 -27.51
N ASN A 110 -10.39 4.86 -27.81
CA ASN A 110 -11.13 4.15 -28.86
C ASN A 110 -12.21 3.18 -28.35
N THR A 111 -12.28 2.91 -27.04
CA THR A 111 -13.18 1.88 -26.52
C THR A 111 -14.66 2.30 -26.57
N PRO A 112 -15.50 1.58 -27.34
CA PRO A 112 -16.93 1.80 -27.39
C PRO A 112 -17.61 1.59 -26.03
N MET A 113 -18.74 2.25 -25.79
CA MET A 113 -19.49 2.14 -24.52
C MET A 113 -19.75 0.70 -24.03
N PRO A 114 -20.10 -0.28 -24.89
CA PRO A 114 -20.26 -1.68 -24.46
C PRO A 114 -18.99 -2.31 -23.89
N GLU A 115 -17.81 -1.97 -24.43
CA GLU A 115 -16.54 -2.48 -23.92
C GLU A 115 -16.12 -1.80 -22.62
N ARG A 116 -16.48 -0.52 -22.43
CA ARG A 116 -16.28 0.18 -21.15
C ARG A 116 -17.05 -0.49 -20.00
N LYS A 117 -18.20 -1.14 -20.29
CA LYS A 117 -18.97 -1.89 -19.29
C LYS A 117 -18.23 -3.12 -18.76
N LYS A 118 -17.24 -3.67 -19.47
CA LYS A 118 -16.42 -4.80 -18.98
C LYS A 118 -15.61 -4.45 -17.74
N PHE A 119 -15.36 -3.16 -17.50
CA PHE A 119 -14.65 -2.68 -16.30
C PHE A 119 -15.59 -2.45 -15.10
N PHE A 120 -16.88 -2.79 -15.24
CA PHE A 120 -17.82 -2.79 -14.13
C PHE A 120 -17.55 -3.95 -13.13
N PRO A 121 -17.88 -3.83 -11.83
CA PRO A 121 -18.11 -2.57 -11.09
C PRO A 121 -16.82 -1.75 -10.91
N GLY A 122 -16.70 -0.68 -11.67
CA GLY A 122 -15.55 0.21 -11.73
C GLY A 122 -15.72 1.22 -12.86
N SER A 123 -15.21 2.44 -12.67
CA SER A 123 -15.12 3.43 -13.75
C SER A 123 -13.71 3.42 -14.33
N LEU A 124 -13.56 3.85 -15.60
CA LEU A 124 -12.27 4.05 -16.24
C LEU A 124 -11.34 4.94 -15.39
N LYS A 125 -11.91 5.97 -14.77
CA LYS A 125 -11.19 6.86 -13.84
C LYS A 125 -10.71 6.12 -12.58
N SER A 126 -11.57 5.32 -11.96
CA SER A 126 -11.21 4.54 -10.75
C SER A 126 -10.12 3.51 -11.05
N MET A 127 -10.23 2.81 -12.17
CA MET A 127 -9.22 1.84 -12.60
C MET A 127 -7.87 2.52 -12.90
N THR A 128 -7.89 3.72 -13.51
CA THR A 128 -6.70 4.53 -13.78
C THR A 128 -6.03 4.97 -12.48
N MET A 129 -6.81 5.47 -11.52
CA MET A 129 -6.33 5.82 -10.17
C MET A 129 -5.68 4.62 -9.49
N ASN A 130 -6.33 3.44 -9.53
CA ASN A 130 -5.79 2.21 -8.93
C ASN A 130 -4.49 1.75 -9.60
N ARG A 131 -4.34 1.91 -10.92
CA ARG A 131 -3.08 1.61 -11.64
C ARG A 131 -1.94 2.49 -11.15
N ILE A 132 -2.17 3.80 -11.11
CA ILE A 132 -1.17 4.76 -10.65
C ILE A 132 -0.78 4.50 -9.18
N GLN A 133 -1.76 4.21 -8.33
CA GLN A 133 -1.50 3.87 -6.94
C GLN A 133 -0.71 2.56 -6.80
N ALA A 134 -1.06 1.53 -7.58
CA ALA A 134 -0.32 0.27 -7.61
C ALA A 134 1.13 0.47 -8.08
N ASP A 135 1.36 1.29 -9.09
CA ASP A 135 2.69 1.64 -9.56
C ASP A 135 3.51 2.38 -8.51
N PHE A 136 2.90 3.31 -7.78
CA PHE A 136 3.54 3.99 -6.66
C PHE A 136 3.97 3.00 -5.57
N PHE A 137 3.08 2.13 -5.08
CA PHE A 137 3.44 1.19 -4.02
C PHE A 137 4.45 0.13 -4.49
N ARG A 138 4.43 -0.25 -5.76
CA ARG A 138 5.45 -1.10 -6.37
C ARG A 138 6.82 -0.40 -6.39
N LYS A 139 6.87 0.88 -6.76
CA LYS A 139 8.10 1.69 -6.72
C LYS A 139 8.58 1.87 -5.29
N LEU A 140 7.67 2.18 -4.36
CA LEU A 140 7.96 2.36 -2.94
C LEU A 140 8.60 1.11 -2.33
N LEU A 141 8.08 -0.09 -2.64
CA LEU A 141 8.67 -1.36 -2.20
C LEU A 141 10.10 -1.59 -2.72
N LYS A 142 10.40 -1.08 -3.92
CA LYS A 142 11.71 -1.24 -4.58
C LYS A 142 12.69 -0.11 -4.30
N SER A 143 12.24 0.97 -3.66
CA SER A 143 13.07 2.13 -3.39
C SER A 143 14.21 1.76 -2.45
N THR A 144 15.43 2.14 -2.82
CA THR A 144 16.61 2.09 -1.96
C THR A 144 16.84 3.40 -1.22
N ASP A 145 16.16 4.47 -1.64
CA ASP A 145 16.28 5.79 -1.07
C ASP A 145 15.53 5.89 0.26
N PRO A 146 15.91 6.83 1.15
CA PRO A 146 15.20 7.05 2.40
C PRO A 146 13.72 7.41 2.15
N ILE A 147 12.83 6.49 2.51
CA ILE A 147 11.39 6.73 2.43
C ILE A 147 10.96 7.60 3.64
N PRO A 148 10.22 8.70 3.43
CA PRO A 148 9.68 9.50 4.52
C PRO A 148 8.83 8.66 5.47
N LYS A 149 8.94 8.95 6.77
CA LYS A 149 8.12 8.27 7.77
C LYS A 149 6.62 8.46 7.55
N GLY A 150 6.22 9.55 6.89
CA GLY A 150 4.84 9.80 6.54
C GLY A 150 4.23 8.85 5.49
N LEU A 151 5.00 7.91 4.94
CA LEU A 151 4.52 6.85 4.05
C LEU A 151 4.54 5.48 4.76
N PRO A 152 3.65 4.55 4.38
CA PRO A 152 3.61 3.24 4.98
C PRO A 152 4.77 2.36 4.49
N LYS A 153 5.25 1.47 5.36
CA LYS A 153 6.14 0.39 4.97
C LYS A 153 5.39 -0.64 4.14
N VAL A 154 5.86 -0.88 2.92
CA VAL A 154 5.35 -1.92 2.02
C VAL A 154 6.23 -3.17 2.17
N PHE A 155 5.61 -4.33 2.30
CA PHE A 155 6.30 -5.60 2.50
C PHE A 155 6.26 -6.51 1.26
N LYS A 156 5.16 -6.48 0.51
CA LYS A 156 4.96 -7.33 -0.67
C LYS A 156 4.09 -6.61 -1.68
N TYR A 157 4.33 -6.86 -2.96
CA TYR A 157 3.52 -6.40 -4.08
C TYR A 157 3.33 -7.56 -5.06
N SER A 158 2.14 -7.68 -5.65
CA SER A 158 1.87 -8.58 -6.75
C SER A 158 0.78 -8.00 -7.65
N GLU A 159 0.74 -8.43 -8.90
CA GLU A 159 -0.31 -8.08 -9.85
C GLU A 159 -0.60 -9.26 -10.78
N GLY A 160 -1.84 -9.38 -11.24
CA GLY A 160 -2.26 -10.51 -12.06
C GLY A 160 -3.76 -10.77 -11.93
N LYS A 161 -4.21 -11.90 -12.48
CA LYS A 161 -5.57 -12.39 -12.23
C LYS A 161 -5.71 -12.77 -10.75
N LEU A 162 -6.83 -12.37 -10.13
CA LEU A 162 -7.10 -12.66 -8.73
C LEU A 162 -7.15 -14.19 -8.51
N PRO A 163 -6.26 -14.77 -7.68
CA PRO A 163 -6.26 -16.21 -7.44
C PRO A 163 -7.59 -16.69 -6.84
N PRO A 164 -8.14 -17.85 -7.29
CA PRO A 164 -9.41 -18.36 -6.76
C PRO A 164 -9.42 -18.57 -5.25
N THR A 165 -8.30 -19.02 -4.67
CA THR A 165 -8.16 -19.22 -3.21
C THR A 165 -8.28 -17.90 -2.46
N LEU A 166 -7.48 -16.89 -2.84
CA LEU A 166 -7.55 -15.55 -2.25
C LEU A 166 -8.95 -14.92 -2.42
N ARG A 167 -9.59 -15.12 -3.57
CA ARG A 167 -10.97 -14.65 -3.79
C ARG A 167 -11.95 -15.28 -2.80
N ARG A 168 -11.86 -16.59 -2.53
CA ARG A 168 -12.73 -17.26 -1.54
C ARG A 168 -12.52 -16.69 -0.15
N GLU A 169 -11.29 -16.45 0.27
CA GLU A 169 -10.98 -15.83 1.57
C GLU A 169 -11.53 -14.42 1.68
N MET A 170 -11.39 -13.59 0.63
CA MET A 170 -11.99 -12.25 0.59
C MET A 170 -13.52 -12.29 0.73
N ILE A 171 -14.18 -13.27 0.09
CA ILE A 171 -15.64 -13.49 0.18
C ILE A 171 -16.04 -13.96 1.58
N ALA A 172 -15.27 -14.86 2.18
CA ALA A 172 -15.49 -15.31 3.56
C ALA A 172 -15.35 -14.15 4.56
N ALA A 173 -14.39 -13.24 4.34
CA ALA A 173 -14.22 -12.05 5.17
C ALA A 173 -15.34 -11.01 4.95
N LYS A 174 -15.84 -10.86 3.71
CA LYS A 174 -16.95 -9.96 3.36
C LYS A 174 -17.62 -10.38 2.06
N SER A 175 -18.87 -10.85 2.13
CA SER A 175 -19.57 -11.45 0.99
C SER A 175 -19.75 -10.51 -0.21
N GLU A 176 -19.88 -9.20 0.01
CA GLU A 176 -20.02 -8.19 -1.06
C GLU A 176 -18.77 -8.05 -1.94
N THR A 177 -17.62 -8.58 -1.49
CA THR A 177 -16.41 -8.64 -2.31
C THR A 177 -16.61 -9.50 -3.56
N ALA A 178 -17.52 -10.49 -3.54
CA ALA A 178 -17.84 -11.33 -4.70
C ALA A 178 -18.32 -10.50 -5.91
N LYS A 179 -19.14 -9.47 -5.65
CA LYS A 179 -19.63 -8.54 -6.68
C LYS A 179 -18.52 -7.59 -7.13
N LYS A 180 -17.71 -7.10 -6.18
CA LYS A 180 -16.65 -6.13 -6.45
C LYS A 180 -15.51 -6.73 -7.26
N PHE A 181 -15.14 -7.98 -6.98
CA PHE A 181 -14.09 -8.76 -7.63
C PHE A 181 -14.68 -10.05 -8.22
N PRO A 182 -15.28 -9.97 -9.42
CA PRO A 182 -15.67 -11.15 -10.18
C PRO A 182 -14.49 -12.10 -10.46
N GLU A 183 -14.80 -13.32 -10.89
CA GLU A 183 -13.77 -14.26 -11.35
C GLU A 183 -12.95 -13.69 -12.52
N GLU A 184 -11.71 -14.15 -12.65
CA GLU A 184 -10.76 -13.67 -13.67
C GLU A 184 -10.44 -12.17 -13.63
N THR A 185 -10.85 -11.45 -12.58
CA THR A 185 -10.56 -10.03 -12.43
C THR A 185 -9.06 -9.80 -12.29
N TYR A 186 -8.51 -8.93 -13.13
CA TYR A 186 -7.15 -8.43 -12.95
C TYR A 186 -7.07 -7.49 -11.75
N VAL A 187 -6.13 -7.74 -10.86
CA VAL A 187 -5.90 -6.97 -9.65
C VAL A 187 -4.43 -6.62 -9.48
N SER A 188 -4.19 -5.54 -8.74
CA SER A 188 -2.92 -5.32 -8.05
C SER A 188 -3.17 -5.46 -6.57
N LEU A 189 -2.21 -6.02 -5.86
CA LEU A 189 -2.29 -6.23 -4.42
C LEU A 189 -0.96 -5.90 -3.77
N TRP A 190 -1.02 -5.39 -2.54
CA TRP A 190 0.16 -5.15 -1.73
C TRP A 190 -0.12 -5.39 -0.26
N ILE A 191 0.91 -5.84 0.44
CA ILE A 191 0.93 -5.93 1.88
C ILE A 191 1.71 -4.75 2.41
N MET A 192 1.10 -4.00 3.33
CA MET A 192 1.75 -2.89 4.03
C MET A 192 1.47 -2.98 5.53
N GLU A 193 2.19 -2.18 6.32
CA GLU A 193 1.93 -2.09 7.76
C GLU A 193 0.48 -1.68 8.04
N TYR A 194 -0.09 -2.23 9.11
CA TYR A 194 -1.38 -1.78 9.60
C TYR A 194 -1.20 -0.44 10.32
N ILE A 195 -1.89 0.59 9.84
CA ILE A 195 -1.93 1.91 10.50
C ILE A 195 -3.24 2.01 11.30
N PRO A 196 -3.20 2.08 12.64
CA PRO A 196 -4.39 2.17 13.45
C PRO A 196 -5.23 3.43 13.19
N CYS A 197 -6.55 3.23 13.16
CA CYS A 197 -7.52 4.30 13.09
C CYS A 197 -8.03 4.62 14.49
N VAL A 198 -7.46 5.63 15.14
CA VAL A 198 -7.83 6.05 16.50
C VAL A 198 -8.98 7.06 16.49
N TRP A 199 -10.00 6.85 17.33
CA TRP A 199 -11.23 7.67 17.39
C TRP A 199 -11.01 9.16 17.70
N LYS A 200 -9.88 9.50 18.33
CA LYS A 200 -9.55 10.89 18.70
C LYS A 200 -9.36 11.80 17.49
N ASN A 201 -9.10 11.21 16.33
CA ASN A 201 -8.70 11.93 15.14
C ASN A 201 -9.65 11.46 14.04
N GLU A 202 -10.31 12.35 13.29
CA GLU A 202 -11.35 12.05 12.27
C GLU A 202 -10.90 11.11 11.11
N PHE A 203 -9.73 10.49 11.27
CA PHE A 203 -9.01 9.63 10.36
C PHE A 203 -9.68 8.29 10.11
N CYS A 204 -9.38 7.74 8.93
CA CYS A 204 -10.06 6.56 8.39
C CYS A 204 -11.59 6.71 8.27
N GLY A 205 -12.13 7.93 8.36
CA GLY A 205 -13.55 8.21 8.19
C GLY A 205 -14.45 7.70 9.32
N LYS A 206 -13.88 7.47 10.51
CA LYS A 206 -14.64 7.02 11.70
C LYS A 206 -15.52 8.12 12.30
N ALA A 207 -15.26 9.39 11.99
CA ALA A 207 -16.12 10.52 12.32
C ALA A 207 -16.36 11.37 11.05
N PRO A 208 -17.55 12.01 10.90
CA PRO A 208 -17.74 13.04 9.89
C PRO A 208 -16.72 14.16 10.11
N SER A 209 -15.95 14.50 9.08
CA SER A 209 -14.98 15.59 9.20
C SER A 209 -15.67 16.93 9.00
N ASN A 210 -15.63 17.79 10.02
CA ASN A 210 -16.06 19.17 9.93
C ASN A 210 -14.88 20.13 9.63
N ARG A 211 -13.70 19.59 9.27
CA ARG A 211 -12.49 20.36 9.02
C ARG A 211 -12.65 21.23 7.77
N LYS A 212 -12.94 22.51 7.97
CA LYS A 212 -12.73 23.55 6.96
C LYS A 212 -11.27 23.99 7.04
N TRP A 213 -10.43 23.44 6.17
CA TRP A 213 -9.00 23.75 6.11
C TRP A 213 -8.81 25.19 5.62
N THR A 214 -8.41 26.08 6.52
CA THR A 214 -8.15 27.49 6.23
C THR A 214 -6.80 27.89 6.81
N VAL A 215 -6.27 29.03 6.36
CA VAL A 215 -4.99 29.58 6.85
C VAL A 215 -4.99 29.79 8.37
N SER A 216 -6.15 30.00 9.00
CA SER A 216 -6.24 30.14 10.45
C SER A 216 -5.95 28.82 11.19
N ASN A 217 -6.15 27.67 10.55
CA ASN A 217 -5.88 26.35 11.14
C ASN A 217 -4.38 26.06 11.28
N LEU A 218 -3.51 26.72 10.50
CA LEU A 218 -2.05 26.65 10.65
C LEU A 218 -1.53 27.10 12.03
N LYS A 219 -2.36 27.78 12.82
CA LYS A 219 -1.99 28.18 14.18
C LYS A 219 -2.19 27.05 15.21
N ASN A 220 -2.87 25.95 14.85
CA ASN A 220 -3.03 24.79 15.72
C ASN A 220 -1.76 23.91 15.65
N LYS A 221 -1.24 23.50 16.82
CA LYS A 221 -0.08 22.59 16.92
C LYS A 221 -0.30 21.27 16.17
N GLU A 222 -1.46 20.65 16.32
CA GLU A 222 -1.81 19.39 15.67
C GLU A 222 -1.79 19.55 14.15
N TYR A 223 -2.30 20.70 13.66
CA TYR A 223 -2.25 21.03 12.24
C TYR A 223 -0.82 21.16 11.73
N ASN A 224 0.08 21.77 12.50
CA ASN A 224 1.47 21.93 12.10
C ASN A 224 2.22 20.59 12.02
N GLU A 225 1.96 19.68 12.96
CA GLU A 225 2.53 18.33 12.93
C GLU A 225 2.01 17.54 11.73
N GLU A 226 0.72 17.62 11.45
CA GLU A 226 0.16 17.06 10.22
C GLU A 226 0.82 17.71 8.99
N ASN A 227 0.84 19.04 8.89
CA ASN A 227 1.31 19.72 7.69
C ASN A 227 2.79 19.44 7.42
N LYS A 228 3.61 19.28 8.46
CA LYS A 228 5.00 18.84 8.31
C LYS A 228 5.11 17.44 7.70
N ALA A 229 4.32 16.48 8.19
CA ALA A 229 4.29 15.13 7.60
C ALA A 229 3.82 15.16 6.13
N TYR A 230 2.87 16.05 5.81
CA TYR A 230 2.44 16.26 4.43
C TYR A 230 3.55 16.85 3.56
N GLU A 231 4.21 17.92 4.01
CA GLU A 231 5.27 18.59 3.27
C GLU A 231 6.41 17.61 2.93
N GLU A 232 6.84 16.80 3.90
CA GLU A 232 7.85 15.75 3.68
C GLU A 232 7.40 14.72 2.63
N VAL A 233 6.16 14.22 2.73
CA VAL A 233 5.62 13.23 1.78
C VAL A 233 5.40 13.84 0.40
N ALA A 234 4.85 15.04 0.31
CA ALA A 234 4.55 15.73 -0.94
C ALA A 234 5.84 16.08 -1.71
N THR A 235 6.89 16.45 -0.98
CA THR A 235 8.23 16.69 -1.55
C THR A 235 8.79 15.40 -2.13
N TYR A 236 8.87 14.32 -1.34
CA TYR A 236 9.38 13.03 -1.82
C TYR A 236 8.59 12.47 -3.01
N VAL A 237 7.27 12.54 -2.94
CA VAL A 237 6.39 12.03 -4.00
C VAL A 237 6.58 12.81 -5.31
N LEU A 238 6.83 14.12 -5.21
CA LEU A 238 7.08 15.00 -6.36
C LEU A 238 8.50 14.82 -6.91
N GLU A 239 9.50 14.98 -6.07
CA GLU A 239 10.90 15.08 -6.48
C GLU A 239 11.52 13.70 -6.78
N ASP A 240 11.23 12.69 -5.95
CA ASP A 240 11.85 11.37 -6.08
C ASP A 240 10.99 10.38 -6.88
N MET A 241 9.67 10.55 -6.86
CA MET A 241 8.74 9.58 -7.46
C MET A 241 8.02 10.09 -8.72
N ASN A 242 8.10 11.39 -9.04
CA ASN A 242 7.45 12.03 -10.19
C ASN A 242 5.90 11.94 -10.15
N TYR A 243 5.31 12.29 -9.00
CA TYR A 243 3.85 12.40 -8.84
C TYR A 243 3.45 13.66 -8.06
N VAL A 244 2.20 14.11 -8.23
CA VAL A 244 1.54 15.04 -7.32
C VAL A 244 0.40 14.35 -6.57
N MET A 245 0.09 14.83 -5.36
CA MET A 245 -1.00 14.35 -4.51
C MET A 245 -2.26 15.22 -4.67
N LYS A 246 -3.44 14.62 -4.92
CA LYS A 246 -4.73 15.32 -5.21
C LYS A 246 -5.86 15.06 -4.20
N ASP A 247 -5.68 14.26 -3.15
CA ASP A 247 -6.79 14.04 -2.19
C ASP A 247 -6.23 13.97 -0.77
N VAL A 248 -5.54 15.04 -0.40
CA VAL A 248 -4.80 15.16 0.86
C VAL A 248 -5.63 15.81 1.97
N VAL A 249 -6.78 16.37 1.61
CA VAL A 249 -7.77 16.95 2.52
C VAL A 249 -8.59 15.86 3.20
N ASN A 250 -8.78 14.71 2.52
CA ASN A 250 -9.65 13.66 2.98
C ASN A 250 -9.00 12.86 4.13
N PRO A 251 -9.52 12.97 5.37
CA PRO A 251 -8.94 12.30 6.54
C PRO A 251 -8.99 10.77 6.43
N ARG A 252 -9.71 10.21 5.45
CA ARG A 252 -9.76 8.76 5.20
C ARG A 252 -8.45 8.20 4.65
N ASN A 253 -7.59 9.03 4.09
CA ASN A 253 -6.39 8.59 3.36
C ASN A 253 -5.11 8.60 4.23
N PHE A 254 -5.23 8.99 5.50
CA PHE A 254 -4.13 8.99 6.45
C PHE A 254 -4.57 8.51 7.84
N GLY A 255 -3.59 8.08 8.65
CA GLY A 255 -3.78 7.55 9.99
C GLY A 255 -2.57 7.84 10.87
N ILE A 256 -2.53 7.29 12.08
CA ILE A 256 -1.45 7.55 13.05
C ILE A 256 -0.90 6.23 13.56
N ARG A 257 0.44 6.10 13.53
CA ARG A 257 1.16 5.01 14.18
C ARG A 257 1.08 5.14 15.70
N ASP A 258 1.35 4.06 16.42
CA ASP A 258 1.32 4.06 17.90
C ASP A 258 2.32 5.05 18.52
N ASN A 259 3.38 5.43 17.80
CA ASN A 259 4.36 6.44 18.21
C ASN A 259 3.91 7.90 17.93
N GLY A 260 2.71 8.11 17.39
CA GLY A 260 2.16 9.43 17.05
C GLY A 260 2.48 9.92 15.63
N GLU A 261 3.27 9.20 14.84
CA GLU A 261 3.59 9.59 13.47
C GLU A 261 2.38 9.48 12.54
N ILE A 262 2.16 10.51 11.73
CA ILE A 262 1.06 10.56 10.76
C ILE A 262 1.50 9.90 9.46
N VAL A 263 0.64 9.02 8.91
CA VAL A 263 0.96 8.21 7.74
C VAL A 263 -0.11 8.32 6.67
N TYR A 264 0.28 8.70 5.46
CA TYR A 264 -0.51 8.73 4.24
C TYR A 264 -0.52 7.36 3.57
N PHE A 265 -1.45 6.49 3.98
CA PHE A 265 -1.47 5.10 3.53
C PHE A 265 -2.34 4.83 2.29
N ASP A 266 -3.18 5.77 1.85
CA ASP A 266 -4.01 5.64 0.63
C ASP A 266 -3.97 6.92 -0.23
N PRO A 267 -2.79 7.41 -0.64
CA PRO A 267 -2.69 8.69 -1.35
C PRO A 267 -3.31 8.60 -2.77
N PHE A 268 -4.06 9.65 -3.15
CA PHE A 268 -4.43 9.87 -4.55
C PHE A 268 -3.26 10.56 -5.26
N LEU A 269 -2.64 9.83 -6.18
CA LEU A 269 -1.47 10.29 -6.93
C LEU A 269 -1.79 10.52 -8.40
N ILE A 270 -1.08 11.46 -9.02
CA ILE A 270 -1.12 11.72 -10.46
C ILE A 270 0.31 11.90 -10.97
N PRO A 271 0.74 11.19 -12.03
CA PRO A 271 2.05 11.39 -12.62
C PRO A 271 2.31 12.85 -13.01
N TYR A 272 3.49 13.36 -12.67
CA TYR A 272 3.90 14.75 -12.91
C TYR A 272 5.42 14.83 -13.10
N PRO A 273 5.93 15.72 -13.97
CA PRO A 273 5.16 16.63 -14.81
C PRO A 273 4.73 15.96 -16.12
N SER A 274 3.58 16.34 -16.69
CA SER A 274 3.01 15.54 -17.77
C SER A 274 3.85 15.55 -19.05
N GLN A 275 4.68 16.57 -19.29
CA GLN A 275 5.50 16.64 -20.51
C GLN A 275 6.50 15.48 -20.65
N ASP A 276 7.00 14.95 -19.53
CA ASP A 276 8.04 13.92 -19.49
C ASP A 276 7.46 12.49 -19.57
N LEU A 277 6.13 12.38 -19.50
CA LEU A 277 5.42 11.11 -19.51
C LEU A 277 5.29 10.54 -20.93
N ASN A 278 5.22 9.21 -21.03
CA ASN A 278 4.85 8.56 -22.29
C ASN A 278 3.36 8.77 -22.62
N THR A 279 2.93 8.43 -23.84
CA THR A 279 1.54 8.64 -24.29
C THR A 279 0.48 8.01 -23.38
N ASN A 280 0.73 6.81 -22.84
CA ASN A 280 -0.22 6.14 -21.95
C ASN A 280 -0.32 6.88 -20.61
N GLU A 281 0.82 7.22 -20.01
CA GLU A 281 0.90 7.95 -18.75
C GLU A 281 0.29 9.35 -18.86
N LYS A 282 0.52 10.06 -19.97
CA LYS A 282 -0.09 11.36 -20.28
C LYS A 282 -1.61 11.28 -20.27
N LEU A 283 -2.19 10.29 -20.93
CA LEU A 283 -3.64 10.11 -20.99
C LEU A 283 -4.24 9.72 -19.64
N MET A 284 -3.56 8.84 -18.89
CA MET A 284 -3.96 8.50 -17.53
C MET A 284 -3.93 9.73 -16.62
N ALA A 285 -2.86 10.51 -16.67
CA ALA A 285 -2.70 11.73 -15.88
C ALA A 285 -3.77 12.77 -16.25
N SER A 286 -4.01 13.01 -17.54
CA SER A 286 -5.04 13.94 -18.03
C SER A 286 -6.45 13.60 -17.52
N LEU A 287 -6.81 12.30 -17.51
CA LEU A 287 -8.08 11.82 -16.97
C LEU A 287 -8.23 12.15 -15.48
N LEU A 288 -7.14 12.11 -14.71
CA LEU A 288 -7.16 12.39 -13.28
C LEU A 288 -7.05 13.88 -12.95
N TYR A 289 -6.26 14.65 -13.70
CA TYR A 289 -6.15 16.10 -13.54
C TYR A 289 -7.52 16.77 -13.74
N GLY A 290 -8.26 16.38 -14.78
CA GLY A 290 -9.47 17.08 -15.21
C GLY A 290 -9.16 18.46 -15.77
N PHE A 291 -10.20 19.26 -16.02
CA PHE A 291 -10.07 20.55 -16.69
C PHE A 291 -9.12 21.51 -15.97
N LYS A 292 -8.04 21.93 -16.65
CA LYS A 292 -6.95 22.79 -16.14
C LYS A 292 -6.32 22.28 -14.82
N GLY A 293 -6.43 21.00 -14.52
CA GLY A 293 -5.94 20.45 -13.25
C GLY A 293 -4.43 20.59 -13.09
N GLU A 294 -3.68 20.26 -14.13
CA GLU A 294 -2.21 20.34 -14.12
C GLU A 294 -1.69 21.78 -13.97
N GLU A 295 -2.30 22.75 -14.67
CA GLU A 295 -1.94 24.18 -14.52
C GLU A 295 -2.10 24.67 -13.07
N LYS A 296 -3.11 24.15 -12.35
CA LYS A 296 -3.30 24.50 -10.94
C LYS A 296 -2.20 23.91 -10.06
N PHE A 297 -1.81 22.65 -10.29
CA PHE A 297 -0.67 22.04 -9.60
C PHE A 297 0.62 22.81 -9.89
N LYS A 298 0.92 23.10 -11.16
CA LYS A 298 2.08 23.90 -11.55
C LYS A 298 2.13 25.23 -10.81
N LYS A 299 1.06 26.03 -10.86
CA LYS A 299 0.98 27.31 -10.15
C LYS A 299 1.19 27.17 -8.64
N ALA A 300 0.67 26.11 -8.04
CA ALA A 300 0.81 25.88 -6.60
C ALA A 300 2.20 25.36 -6.19
N ILE A 301 2.87 24.61 -7.06
CA ILE A 301 4.27 24.22 -6.88
C ILE A 301 5.15 25.47 -7.00
N ASP A 302 4.97 26.25 -8.07
CA ASP A 302 5.76 27.47 -8.36
C ASP A 302 5.70 28.50 -7.23
N ASN A 303 4.55 28.64 -6.54
CA ASN A 303 4.39 29.57 -5.42
C ASN A 303 4.55 28.92 -4.03
N GLY A 304 4.94 27.64 -3.97
CA GLY A 304 5.15 26.89 -2.72
C GLY A 304 3.87 26.53 -1.96
N ASN A 305 2.67 26.88 -2.45
CA ASN A 305 1.42 26.58 -1.77
C ASN A 305 1.06 25.10 -1.81
N TYR A 306 1.55 24.36 -2.81
CA TYR A 306 1.33 22.91 -2.91
C TYR A 306 1.79 22.23 -1.62
N PHE A 307 3.00 22.51 -1.15
CA PHE A 307 3.57 21.91 0.06
C PHE A 307 2.94 22.39 1.37
N ARG A 308 2.26 23.55 1.35
CA ARG A 308 1.80 24.23 2.56
C ARG A 308 0.31 24.11 2.86
N TYR A 309 -0.52 23.99 1.83
CA TYR A 309 -1.97 24.22 1.98
C TYR A 309 -2.87 23.06 1.57
N ARG A 310 -2.30 21.88 1.24
CA ARG A 310 -3.06 20.66 0.91
C ARG A 310 -4.29 20.93 0.02
N SER A 311 -4.20 21.88 -0.91
CA SER A 311 -5.38 22.54 -1.48
C SER A 311 -6.00 21.79 -2.67
N PHE A 312 -5.60 20.53 -2.88
CA PHE A 312 -5.83 19.78 -4.11
C PHE A 312 -6.62 18.52 -3.88
#